data_AF-A0A6P8FR70-F1
#
_entry.id   AF-A0A6P8FR70-F1
#
_cell.length_a   1.000
_cell.length_b   1.000
_cell.length_c   1.000
_cell.angle_alpha   90.00
_cell.angle_beta   90.00
_cell.angle_gamma   90.00
#
_symmetry.space_group_name_H-M   'P 1'
#
loop_
_entity.id
_entity.type
_entity.pdbx_description
1 polymer ?
#
loop_
_entity_poly.entity_id
_entity_poly.type
_entity_poly.pdbx_seq_one_letter_code
_entity_poly.pdbx_strand_id
1 'polypeptide(L)'
;MVSFLDQSFSHLAVPSSQVYDSTKSEGQIDLSILESGHFLVSQSEELLEGFSLINAAGFMKVQKKGDVLLFQATVKGESRIFRLQFDGASRPEALERCERAVIRLQDFLPVGSQEKPAPPTGSSSTQLPLQAEQSCPADSAAEVQGSLSLKRLSQHFLGEGRLSLPLVYRDCGPLAPADLELLRLCLMDPAFPAYVEEVEGELRKLCQE
;
A
#
# COMPACT_ATOMS: atom_id res chain seq x y z
N MET A 1 17.54 6.17 6.66
CA MET A 1 16.40 6.90 7.23
C MET A 1 15.36 7.19 6.16
N VAL A 2 14.52 6.21 5.83
CA VAL A 2 13.38 6.49 4.96
C VAL A 2 12.35 7.26 5.79
N SER A 3 11.78 8.34 5.27
CA SER A 3 10.61 9.00 5.88
C SER A 3 9.35 8.72 5.07
N PHE A 4 8.30 8.27 5.76
CA PHE A 4 7.02 7.86 5.17
C PHE A 4 5.92 8.82 5.63
N LEU A 5 5.09 9.29 4.70
CA LEU A 5 3.97 10.18 5.01
C LEU A 5 2.71 9.67 4.32
N ASP A 6 1.65 9.36 5.07
CA ASP A 6 0.34 8.98 4.54
C ASP A 6 -0.67 10.14 4.65
N GLN A 7 -1.49 10.30 3.60
CA GLN A 7 -2.55 11.30 3.46
C GLN A 7 -3.78 10.66 2.78
N SER A 8 -4.82 10.39 3.57
CA SER A 8 -6.13 9.97 3.07
C SER A 8 -7.08 11.16 2.90
N PHE A 9 -7.82 11.22 1.79
CA PHE A 9 -8.86 12.23 1.56
C PHE A 9 -10.22 11.57 1.34
N SER A 10 -11.16 11.78 2.28
CA SER A 10 -12.59 11.60 2.07
C SER A 10 -13.28 12.97 2.09
N HIS A 11 -14.33 13.15 1.28
CA HIS A 11 -15.07 14.40 1.12
C HIS A 11 -15.45 14.95 2.53
N LEU A 12 -14.78 16.03 2.96
CA LEU A 12 -14.93 16.79 4.22
C LEU A 12 -14.07 16.44 5.46
N ALA A 13 -12.98 15.67 5.36
CA ALA A 13 -12.04 15.53 6.49
C ALA A 13 -10.77 16.38 6.33
N VAL A 14 -10.38 17.12 7.40
CA VAL A 14 -9.09 17.81 7.52
C VAL A 14 -7.97 16.75 7.49
N PRO A 15 -6.94 16.88 6.63
CA PRO A 15 -5.93 15.83 6.48
C PRO A 15 -5.05 15.73 7.74
N SER A 16 -5.19 14.65 8.50
CA SER A 16 -4.19 14.25 9.49
C SER A 16 -3.00 13.64 8.74
N SER A 17 -1.93 14.41 8.54
CA SER A 17 -0.70 13.89 7.95
C SER A 17 0.05 13.07 8.99
N GLN A 18 0.14 11.75 8.82
CA GLN A 18 0.93 10.88 9.70
C GLN A 18 2.31 10.68 9.10
N VAL A 19 3.35 11.16 9.80
CA VAL A 19 4.75 11.06 9.39
C VAL A 19 5.45 10.01 10.25
N TYR A 20 6.18 9.12 9.60
CA TYR A 20 7.01 8.10 10.22
C TYR A 20 8.46 8.30 9.80
N ASP A 21 9.38 8.25 10.77
CA ASP A 21 10.81 8.42 10.56
C ASP A 21 11.57 7.21 11.11
N SER A 22 12.68 6.84 10.48
CA SER A 22 13.57 5.81 11.02
C SER A 22 14.35 6.36 12.22
N THR A 23 13.94 6.02 13.44
CA THR A 23 14.63 6.43 14.67
C THR A 23 15.32 5.24 15.33
N LYS A 24 16.31 5.49 16.21
CA LYS A 24 16.97 4.41 16.97
C LYS A 24 16.01 3.66 17.89
N SER A 25 14.90 4.30 18.30
CA SER A 25 13.92 3.75 19.24
C SER A 25 12.78 3.00 18.55
N GLU A 26 12.36 3.41 17.35
CA GLU A 26 11.21 2.82 16.64
C GLU A 26 11.63 1.85 15.53
N GLY A 27 12.91 1.86 15.17
CA GLY A 27 13.48 0.98 14.16
C GLY A 27 13.56 1.62 12.78
N GLN A 28 14.17 0.88 11.86
CA GLN A 28 14.35 1.32 10.48
C GLN A 28 13.07 1.10 9.67
N ILE A 29 12.74 2.08 8.81
CA ILE A 29 11.68 1.93 7.82
C ILE A 29 12.29 1.31 6.57
N ASP A 30 11.75 0.18 6.15
CA ASP A 30 12.21 -0.58 5.00
C ASP A 30 11.13 -0.66 3.91
N LEU A 31 11.56 -0.45 2.67
CA LEU A 31 10.76 -0.66 1.47
C LEU A 31 11.19 -1.98 0.83
N SER A 32 10.23 -2.89 0.63
CA SER A 32 10.41 -4.14 -0.11
C SER A 32 9.49 -4.19 -1.32
N ILE A 33 10.07 -4.44 -2.49
CA ILE A 33 9.35 -4.69 -3.75
C ILE A 33 9.74 -6.09 -4.20
N LEU A 34 8.81 -7.03 -4.08
CA LEU A 34 9.05 -8.43 -4.40
C LEU A 34 8.81 -8.70 -5.89
N GLU A 35 9.49 -9.71 -6.44
CA GLU A 35 9.31 -10.12 -7.84
C GLU A 35 7.88 -10.58 -8.15
N SER A 36 7.15 -11.04 -7.13
CA SER A 36 5.72 -11.35 -7.20
C SER A 36 4.82 -10.11 -7.32
N GLY A 37 5.39 -8.90 -7.35
CA GLY A 37 4.66 -7.64 -7.44
C GLY A 37 4.10 -7.12 -6.13
N HIS A 38 4.51 -7.67 -4.98
CA HIS A 38 4.09 -7.16 -3.68
C HIS A 38 4.96 -5.97 -3.27
N PHE A 39 4.30 -4.87 -2.91
CA PHE A 39 4.92 -3.66 -2.36
C PHE A 39 4.64 -3.60 -0.87
N LEU A 40 5.69 -3.44 -0.07
CA LEU A 40 5.63 -3.43 1.39
C LEU A 40 6.49 -2.28 1.93
N VAL A 41 5.92 -1.48 2.83
CA VAL A 41 6.65 -0.53 3.68
C VAL A 41 6.40 -0.96 5.11
N SER A 42 7.47 -1.26 5.85
CA SER A 42 7.38 -1.75 7.22
C SER A 42 8.37 -1.03 8.13
N GLN A 43 8.04 -0.98 9.41
CA GLN A 43 8.93 -0.52 10.48
C GLN A 43 8.87 -1.53 11.63
N SER A 44 9.96 -2.24 11.89
CA SER A 44 9.97 -3.32 12.88
C SER A 44 8.85 -4.35 12.58
N GLU A 45 7.91 -4.56 13.52
CA GLU A 45 6.76 -5.47 13.36
C GLU A 45 5.47 -4.73 12.95
N GLU A 46 5.59 -3.50 12.47
CA GLU A 46 4.48 -2.69 11.97
C GLU A 46 4.52 -2.63 10.45
N LEU A 47 3.42 -3.02 9.81
CA LEU A 47 3.17 -2.76 8.39
C LEU A 47 2.63 -1.33 8.25
N LEU A 48 3.34 -0.49 7.52
CA LEU A 48 2.91 0.87 7.20
C LEU A 48 2.10 0.90 5.90
N GLU A 49 2.60 0.22 4.86
CA GLU A 49 1.89 0.02 3.60
C GLU A 49 2.11 -1.40 3.06
N GLY A 50 1.09 -1.98 2.42
CA GLY A 50 1.20 -3.33 1.86
C GLY A 50 0.15 -3.60 0.79
N PHE A 51 0.51 -3.60 -0.49
CA PHE A 51 -0.45 -3.85 -1.58
C PHE A 51 0.21 -4.48 -2.81
N SER A 52 -0.63 -5.00 -3.70
CA SER A 52 -0.17 -5.56 -4.97
C SER A 52 0.04 -4.47 -6.03
N LEU A 53 1.17 -4.54 -6.72
CA LEU A 53 1.50 -3.72 -7.89
C LEU A 53 0.93 -4.31 -9.19
N ILE A 54 0.41 -5.54 -9.14
CA ILE A 54 -0.17 -6.20 -10.31
C ILE A 54 -1.38 -5.40 -10.79
N ASN A 55 -1.35 -4.97 -12.05
CA ASN A 55 -2.35 -4.08 -12.66
C ASN A 55 -2.52 -2.73 -11.96
N ALA A 56 -1.55 -2.31 -11.13
CA ALA A 56 -1.64 -1.06 -10.38
C ALA A 56 -1.68 0.18 -11.26
N ALA A 57 -1.19 0.12 -12.51
CA ALA A 57 -1.24 1.24 -13.44
C ALA A 57 -2.67 1.79 -13.68
N GLY A 58 -3.72 0.98 -13.47
CA GLY A 58 -5.11 1.41 -13.61
C GLY A 58 -5.62 2.30 -12.47
N PHE A 59 -5.06 2.16 -11.27
CA PHE A 59 -5.53 2.86 -10.06
C PHE A 59 -4.42 3.64 -9.34
N MET A 60 -3.16 3.49 -9.73
CA MET A 60 -2.00 4.07 -9.05
C MET A 60 -1.15 4.91 -10.01
N LYS A 61 -0.77 6.09 -9.54
CA LYS A 61 0.20 6.98 -10.19
C LYS A 61 1.39 7.16 -9.25
N VAL A 62 2.59 7.02 -9.80
CA VAL A 62 3.84 7.24 -9.05
C VAL A 62 4.66 8.32 -9.71
N GLN A 63 5.11 9.28 -8.91
CA GLN A 63 5.95 10.39 -9.34
C GLN A 63 7.24 10.43 -8.54
N LYS A 64 8.36 10.64 -9.23
CA LYS A 64 9.67 10.85 -8.63
C LYS A 64 10.05 12.32 -8.63
N LYS A 65 10.60 12.79 -7.50
CA LYS A 65 11.22 14.11 -7.35
C LYS A 65 12.47 14.00 -6.48
N GLY A 66 13.65 14.01 -7.11
CA GLY A 66 14.90 13.82 -6.39
C GLY A 66 14.97 12.41 -5.78
N ASP A 67 15.14 12.35 -4.46
CA ASP A 67 15.18 11.18 -3.58
C ASP A 67 13.80 10.83 -2.98
N VAL A 68 12.73 11.36 -3.57
CA VAL A 68 11.36 11.21 -3.09
C VAL A 68 10.48 10.53 -4.14
N LEU A 69 9.68 9.56 -3.72
CA LEU A 69 8.58 8.98 -4.47
C LEU A 69 7.24 9.39 -3.87
N LEU A 70 6.32 9.83 -4.72
CA LEU A 70 4.95 10.17 -4.38
C LEU A 70 4.02 9.17 -5.05
N PHE A 71 3.21 8.48 -4.25
CA PHE A 71 2.23 7.51 -4.69
C PHE A 71 0.85 8.11 -4.50
N GLN A 72 0.04 8.06 -5.56
CA GLN A 72 -1.36 8.42 -5.52
C GLN A 72 -2.16 7.21 -6.00
N ALA A 73 -2.98 6.65 -5.11
CA ALA A 73 -3.91 5.57 -5.46
C ALA A 73 -5.34 6.11 -5.45
N THR A 74 -6.12 5.76 -6.47
CA THR A 74 -7.52 6.13 -6.62
C THR A 74 -8.35 4.89 -6.93
N VAL A 75 -9.20 4.49 -5.99
CA VAL A 75 -10.04 3.30 -6.11
C VAL A 75 -11.48 3.70 -5.79
N LYS A 76 -12.43 3.38 -6.68
CA LYS A 76 -13.88 3.64 -6.51
C LYS A 76 -14.23 5.08 -6.08
N GLY A 77 -13.45 6.07 -6.51
CA GLY A 77 -13.65 7.49 -6.19
C GLY A 77 -12.96 7.97 -4.92
N GLU A 78 -12.37 7.07 -4.14
CA GLU A 78 -11.53 7.40 -2.98
C GLU A 78 -10.08 7.55 -3.44
N SER A 79 -9.43 8.64 -3.02
CA SER A 79 -8.03 8.90 -3.34
C SER A 79 -7.21 8.95 -2.06
N ARG A 80 -6.11 8.21 -2.04
CA ARG A 80 -5.07 8.29 -1.01
C ARG A 80 -3.74 8.67 -1.64
N ILE A 81 -2.95 9.43 -0.91
CA ILE A 81 -1.62 9.86 -1.31
C ILE A 81 -0.65 9.50 -0.20
N PHE A 82 0.45 8.87 -0.54
CA PHE A 82 1.54 8.70 0.41
C PHE A 82 2.89 8.96 -0.25
N ARG A 83 3.90 9.27 0.57
CA ARG A 83 5.23 9.69 0.11
C ARG A 83 6.32 8.91 0.83
N LEU A 84 7.34 8.52 0.07
CA LEU A 84 8.57 7.91 0.56
C LEU A 84 9.75 8.81 0.22
N GLN A 85 10.52 9.23 1.22
CA GLN A 85 11.81 9.89 1.02
C GLN A 85 12.93 8.92 1.38
N PHE A 86 13.84 8.68 0.45
CA PHE A 86 15.01 7.81 0.64
C PHE A 86 16.12 8.57 1.35
N ASP A 87 17.01 7.83 2.01
CA ASP A 87 18.15 8.39 2.73
C ASP A 87 19.44 7.61 2.47
N GLY A 88 20.55 8.18 2.87
CA GLY A 88 21.87 7.58 2.85
C GLY A 88 22.86 8.39 3.66
N ALA A 89 24.11 7.92 3.75
CA ALA A 89 25.17 8.71 4.38
C ALA A 89 25.42 10.03 3.62
N SER A 90 24.92 10.16 2.39
CA SER A 90 24.94 11.39 1.61
C SER A 90 23.73 11.52 0.67
N ARG A 91 23.46 12.74 0.19
CA ARG A 91 22.41 13.00 -0.82
C ARG A 91 22.57 12.16 -2.10
N PRO A 92 23.77 12.00 -2.70
CA PRO A 92 23.96 11.10 -3.85
C PRO A 92 23.55 9.66 -3.56
N GLU A 93 23.84 9.17 -2.36
CA GLU A 93 23.51 7.80 -1.97
C GLU A 93 22.01 7.61 -1.76
N ALA A 94 21.32 8.59 -1.16
CA ALA A 94 19.86 8.63 -1.07
C ALA A 94 19.20 8.58 -2.46
N LEU A 95 19.74 9.36 -3.41
CA LEU A 95 19.30 9.36 -4.81
C LEU A 95 19.51 7.98 -5.46
N GLU A 96 20.68 7.37 -5.29
CA GLU A 96 20.96 6.03 -5.82
C GLU A 96 19.98 4.98 -5.28
N ARG A 97 19.70 5.00 -3.96
CA ARG A 97 18.69 4.10 -3.37
C ARG A 97 17.31 4.30 -3.99
N CYS A 98 16.91 5.56 -4.17
CA CYS A 98 15.65 5.91 -4.81
C CYS A 98 15.58 5.39 -6.25
N GLU A 99 16.65 5.57 -7.04
CA GLU A 99 16.71 5.06 -8.42
C GLU A 99 16.59 3.54 -8.49
N ARG A 100 17.22 2.80 -7.58
CA ARG A 100 17.05 1.34 -7.54
C ARG A 100 15.60 0.92 -7.28
N ALA A 101 14.90 1.64 -6.42
CA ALA A 101 13.47 1.39 -6.19
C ALA A 101 12.64 1.73 -7.43
N VAL A 102 12.97 2.81 -8.14
CA VAL A 102 12.30 3.20 -9.41
C VAL A 102 12.47 2.12 -10.47
N ILE A 103 13.67 1.59 -10.66
CA ILE A 103 13.94 0.50 -11.61
C ILE A 103 13.03 -0.71 -11.30
N ARG A 104 12.90 -1.08 -10.01
CA ARG A 104 12.01 -2.18 -9.60
C ARG A 104 10.52 -1.87 -9.80
N LEU A 105 10.09 -0.63 -9.56
CA LEU A 105 8.70 -0.22 -9.79
C LEU A 105 8.32 -0.23 -11.27
N GLN A 106 9.27 0.08 -12.16
CA GLN A 106 9.06 0.13 -13.61
C GLN A 106 8.72 -1.23 -14.22
N ASP A 107 9.02 -2.34 -13.53
CA ASP A 107 8.59 -3.68 -13.93
C ASP A 107 7.06 -3.84 -13.84
N PHE A 108 6.36 -3.01 -13.04
CA PHE A 108 4.93 -3.14 -12.76
C PHE A 108 4.09 -1.96 -13.24
N LEU A 109 4.63 -0.73 -13.17
CA LEU A 109 3.89 0.49 -13.52
C LEU A 109 4.82 1.65 -13.91
N PRO A 110 4.35 2.60 -14.74
CA PRO A 110 5.16 3.73 -15.15
C PRO A 110 5.41 4.71 -13.99
N VAL A 111 6.68 5.06 -13.76
CA VAL A 111 7.07 6.10 -12.80
C VAL A 111 7.33 7.40 -13.54
N GLY A 112 6.51 8.42 -13.29
CA GLY A 112 6.68 9.74 -13.88
C GLY A 112 7.80 10.53 -13.21
N SER A 113 8.57 11.30 -13.99
CA SER A 113 9.48 12.32 -13.42
C SER A 113 8.77 13.66 -13.36
N GLN A 114 8.81 14.34 -12.21
CA GLN A 114 8.31 15.71 -12.13
C GLN A 114 9.34 16.68 -12.73
N GLU A 115 9.48 16.66 -14.06
CA GLU A 115 10.00 17.83 -14.77
C GLU A 115 8.87 18.87 -14.90
N LYS A 116 9.20 20.12 -14.57
CA LYS A 116 8.35 21.31 -14.50
C LYS A 116 7.10 21.24 -15.42
N PRO A 117 5.87 21.48 -14.91
CA PRO A 117 4.70 21.56 -15.77
C PRO A 117 4.86 22.69 -16.79
N ALA A 118 4.56 22.40 -18.06
CA ALA A 118 4.18 23.43 -19.02
C ALA A 118 2.96 24.21 -18.46
N PRO A 119 2.84 25.52 -18.72
CA PRO A 119 1.79 26.34 -18.13
C PRO A 119 0.38 25.91 -18.57
N PRO A 120 -0.65 26.11 -17.72
CA PRO A 120 -2.01 25.65 -17.99
C PRO A 120 -2.72 26.58 -18.98
N THR A 121 -3.08 26.04 -20.15
CA THR A 121 -4.13 26.63 -20.99
C THR A 121 -5.48 26.27 -20.37
N GLY A 122 -6.18 27.28 -19.83
CA GLY A 122 -7.46 27.11 -19.18
C GLY A 122 -8.60 26.72 -20.14
N SER A 123 -9.68 26.20 -19.59
CA SER A 123 -11.01 26.81 -19.70
C SER A 123 -12.12 25.94 -19.06
N SER A 124 -12.95 26.63 -18.28
CA SER A 124 -14.40 26.43 -18.04
C SER A 124 -14.96 25.17 -17.36
N SER A 125 -15.32 25.37 -16.09
CA SER A 125 -16.60 25.06 -15.43
C SER A 125 -17.70 24.41 -16.28
N THR A 126 -18.33 23.35 -15.74
CA THR A 126 -19.80 23.21 -15.69
C THR A 126 -20.17 22.30 -14.51
N GLN A 127 -20.92 22.84 -13.54
CA GLN A 127 -21.54 22.11 -12.44
C GLN A 127 -22.82 21.42 -12.92
N LEU A 128 -23.07 20.19 -12.46
CA LEU A 128 -24.41 19.59 -12.43
C LEU A 128 -24.62 18.79 -11.11
N PRO A 129 -25.85 18.70 -10.59
CA PRO A 129 -26.14 18.37 -9.20
C PRO A 129 -26.36 16.86 -8.97
N LEU A 130 -25.79 16.32 -7.89
CA LEU A 130 -26.06 14.96 -7.43
C LEU A 130 -27.25 14.94 -6.46
N GLN A 131 -28.29 14.20 -6.85
CA GLN A 131 -29.42 13.83 -6.01
C GLN A 131 -29.01 12.77 -4.97
N ALA A 132 -29.70 12.84 -3.83
CA ALA A 132 -29.54 11.98 -2.67
C ALA A 132 -30.26 10.62 -2.80
N GLU A 133 -30.01 9.77 -1.79
CA GLU A 133 -30.56 8.43 -1.49
C GLU A 133 -29.67 7.27 -1.99
N GLN A 134 -29.29 6.26 -1.19
CA GLN A 134 -29.98 5.64 -0.05
C GLN A 134 -28.97 4.90 0.85
N SER A 135 -29.16 5.01 2.16
CA SER A 135 -28.37 4.36 3.21
C SER A 135 -28.92 2.96 3.51
N CYS A 136 -28.03 1.97 3.58
CA CYS A 136 -28.24 0.75 4.36
C CYS A 136 -27.13 0.66 5.43
N PRO A 137 -27.41 0.09 6.61
CA PRO A 137 -26.59 0.31 7.80
C PRO A 137 -25.26 -0.43 7.69
N ALA A 138 -24.16 0.32 7.66
CA ALA A 138 -22.83 -0.22 7.82
C ALA A 138 -22.62 -0.57 9.30
N ASP A 139 -22.50 -1.86 9.58
CA ASP A 139 -21.93 -2.40 10.80
C ASP A 139 -20.50 -1.85 10.89
N SER A 140 -20.29 -0.85 11.75
CA SER A 140 -19.12 0.03 11.69
C SER A 140 -17.86 -0.67 12.18
N ALA A 141 -17.15 -1.35 11.29
CA ALA A 141 -15.74 -1.61 11.47
C ALA A 141 -14.99 -0.27 11.30
N ALA A 142 -14.22 0.13 12.30
CA ALA A 142 -13.35 1.29 12.18
C ALA A 142 -12.35 1.02 11.05
N GLU A 143 -12.37 1.86 10.02
CA GLU A 143 -11.37 1.84 8.95
C GLU A 143 -10.02 2.17 9.56
N VAL A 144 -9.04 1.31 9.31
CA VAL A 144 -7.70 1.49 9.86
C VAL A 144 -7.08 2.72 9.19
N GLN A 145 -6.75 3.71 10.00
CA GLN A 145 -5.91 4.84 9.62
C GLN A 145 -4.52 4.64 10.26
N GLY A 146 -3.47 4.65 9.45
CA GLY A 146 -2.08 4.48 9.91
C GLY A 146 -1.55 3.04 9.87
N SER A 147 -0.61 2.73 10.75
CA SER A 147 0.12 1.45 10.79
C SER A 147 -0.69 0.28 11.35
N LEU A 148 -0.31 -0.93 10.94
CA LEU A 148 -0.88 -2.19 11.40
C LEU A 148 0.20 -3.13 11.94
N SER A 149 0.09 -3.48 13.22
CA SER A 149 0.94 -4.50 13.81
C SER A 149 0.70 -5.87 13.18
N LEU A 150 1.76 -6.68 13.07
CA LEU A 150 1.64 -8.07 12.63
C LEU A 150 0.65 -8.85 13.50
N LYS A 151 0.63 -8.62 14.81
CA LYS A 151 -0.35 -9.20 15.73
C LYS A 151 -1.79 -8.93 15.31
N ARG A 152 -2.13 -7.68 14.98
CA ARG A 152 -3.48 -7.30 14.53
C ARG A 152 -3.82 -7.94 13.19
N LEU A 153 -2.87 -7.95 12.25
CA LEU A 153 -3.06 -8.63 10.96
C LEU A 153 -3.31 -10.13 11.15
N SER A 154 -2.53 -10.79 11.99
CA SER A 154 -2.69 -12.21 12.33
C SER A 154 -4.07 -12.50 12.94
N GLN A 155 -4.52 -11.71 13.91
CA GLN A 155 -5.86 -11.83 14.49
C GLN A 155 -6.96 -11.69 13.44
N HIS A 156 -6.80 -10.75 12.50
CA HIS A 156 -7.76 -10.56 11.41
C HIS A 156 -7.78 -11.75 10.43
N PHE A 157 -6.62 -12.28 10.04
CA PHE A 157 -6.55 -13.45 9.14
C PHE A 157 -7.08 -14.73 9.78
N LEU A 158 -6.95 -14.89 11.09
CA LEU A 158 -7.55 -15.99 11.86
C LEU A 158 -9.05 -15.81 12.11
N GLY A 159 -9.65 -14.68 11.71
CA GLY A 159 -11.06 -14.37 11.95
C GLY A 159 -11.39 -13.95 13.39
N GLU A 160 -10.36 -13.71 14.22
CA GLU A 160 -10.47 -13.33 15.63
C GLU A 160 -10.60 -11.80 15.82
N GLY A 161 -10.39 -11.01 14.76
CA GLY A 161 -10.49 -9.55 14.78
C GLY A 161 -11.24 -8.98 13.58
N ARG A 162 -12.11 -7.99 13.80
CA ARG A 162 -12.72 -7.20 12.73
C ARG A 162 -11.80 -6.01 12.40
N LEU A 163 -11.11 -6.09 11.27
CA LEU A 163 -10.34 -4.96 10.72
C LEU A 163 -10.94 -4.57 9.37
N SER A 164 -11.08 -3.25 9.15
CA SER A 164 -11.38 -2.74 7.82
C SER A 164 -10.11 -2.19 7.17
N LEU A 165 -9.51 -3.02 6.30
CA LEU A 165 -8.36 -2.62 5.48
C LEU A 165 -8.79 -1.65 4.36
N PRO A 166 -7.99 -0.64 4.02
CA PRO A 166 -8.32 0.29 2.94
C PRO A 166 -8.53 -0.44 1.61
N LEU A 167 -9.35 0.11 0.71
CA LEU A 167 -9.77 -0.58 -0.52
C LEU A 167 -8.61 -1.07 -1.40
N VAL A 168 -7.49 -0.34 -1.43
CA VAL A 168 -6.28 -0.71 -2.19
C VAL A 168 -5.65 -2.02 -1.71
N TYR A 169 -5.86 -2.39 -0.45
CA TYR A 169 -5.40 -3.66 0.14
C TYR A 169 -6.36 -4.82 -0.14
N ARG A 170 -7.62 -4.51 -0.47
CA ARG A 170 -8.71 -5.49 -0.64
C ARG A 170 -8.98 -5.82 -2.09
N ASP A 171 -8.89 -4.83 -2.97
CA ASP A 171 -9.19 -4.98 -4.39
C ASP A 171 -7.98 -5.60 -5.12
N CYS A 172 -7.63 -6.83 -4.76
CA CYS A 172 -6.99 -7.73 -5.71
C CYS A 172 -8.03 -7.99 -6.80
N GLY A 173 -7.72 -7.62 -8.04
CA GLY A 173 -8.61 -7.86 -9.18
C GLY A 173 -8.97 -9.35 -9.35
N PRO A 174 -9.75 -9.70 -10.39
CA PRO A 174 -9.99 -11.10 -10.73
C PRO A 174 -8.66 -11.86 -10.78
N LEU A 175 -8.64 -13.09 -10.23
CA LEU A 175 -7.45 -13.96 -10.25
C LEU A 175 -6.84 -13.94 -11.64
N ALA A 176 -5.60 -13.46 -11.73
CA ALA A 176 -4.86 -13.48 -12.98
C ALA A 176 -4.62 -14.94 -13.40
N PRO A 177 -4.33 -15.21 -14.69
CA PRO A 177 -3.99 -16.56 -15.13
C PRO A 177 -2.87 -17.22 -14.30
N ALA A 178 -1.88 -16.42 -13.86
CA ALA A 178 -0.81 -16.87 -12.97
C ALA A 178 -1.33 -17.33 -11.59
N ASP A 179 -2.35 -16.66 -11.05
CA ASP A 179 -2.95 -17.04 -9.75
C ASP A 179 -3.73 -18.36 -9.86
N LEU A 180 -4.32 -18.64 -11.03
CA LEU A 180 -4.97 -19.93 -11.31
C LEU A 180 -3.96 -21.07 -11.43
N GLU A 181 -2.75 -20.79 -11.93
CA GLU A 181 -1.65 -21.76 -11.95
C GLU A 181 -1.14 -22.07 -10.55
N LEU A 182 -1.01 -21.04 -9.69
CA LEU A 182 -0.69 -21.24 -8.28
C LEU A 182 -1.75 -22.11 -7.58
N LEU A 183 -3.05 -21.84 -7.81
CA LEU A 183 -4.11 -22.67 -7.25
C LEU A 183 -4.01 -24.14 -7.70
N ARG A 184 -3.72 -24.39 -8.98
CA ARG A 184 -3.50 -25.75 -9.49
C ARG A 184 -2.31 -26.40 -8.81
N LEU A 185 -1.21 -25.68 -8.62
CA LEU A 185 -0.03 -26.18 -7.92
C LEU A 185 -0.38 -26.60 -6.48
N CYS A 186 -1.08 -25.74 -5.73
CA CYS A 186 -1.54 -26.02 -4.38
C CYS A 186 -2.43 -27.28 -4.31
N LEU A 187 -3.30 -27.49 -5.30
CA LEU A 187 -4.18 -28.67 -5.36
C LEU A 187 -3.44 -29.96 -5.74
N MET A 188 -2.31 -29.85 -6.44
CA MET A 188 -1.50 -30.98 -6.88
C MET A 188 -0.38 -31.34 -5.89
N ASP A 189 -0.08 -30.46 -4.94
CA ASP A 189 0.93 -30.69 -3.92
C ASP A 189 0.30 -31.35 -2.66
N PRO A 190 0.60 -32.63 -2.36
CA PRO A 190 0.08 -33.29 -1.18
C PRO A 190 0.59 -32.71 0.14
N ALA A 191 1.68 -31.93 0.12
CA ALA A 191 2.22 -31.26 1.30
C ALA A 191 1.52 -29.93 1.60
N PHE A 192 0.75 -29.38 0.66
CA PHE A 192 0.09 -28.08 0.81
C PHE A 192 -0.80 -27.98 2.06
N PRO A 193 -1.64 -28.97 2.44
CA PRO A 193 -2.42 -28.89 3.66
C PRO A 193 -1.57 -28.74 4.93
N ALA A 194 -0.46 -29.50 5.02
CA ALA A 194 0.45 -29.40 6.17
C ALA A 194 1.17 -28.05 6.22
N TYR A 195 1.54 -27.51 5.06
CA TYR A 195 2.09 -26.15 4.96
C TYR A 195 1.08 -25.09 5.46
N VAL A 196 -0.20 -25.21 5.10
CA VAL A 196 -1.25 -24.31 5.58
C VAL A 196 -1.40 -24.40 7.11
N GLU A 197 -1.37 -25.61 7.68
CA GLU A 197 -1.40 -25.79 9.13
C GLU A 197 -0.19 -25.15 9.84
N GLU A 198 1.01 -25.25 9.24
CA GLU A 198 2.22 -24.61 9.76
C GLU A 198 2.10 -23.08 9.73
N VAL A 199 1.62 -22.53 8.61
CA VAL A 199 1.36 -21.08 8.47
C VAL A 199 0.33 -20.60 9.50
N GLU A 200 -0.78 -21.30 9.67
CA GLU A 200 -1.76 -20.98 10.72
C GLU A 200 -1.14 -21.07 12.13
N GLY A 201 -0.26 -22.04 12.36
CA GLY A 201 0.51 -22.18 13.59
C GLY A 201 1.39 -20.97 13.88
N GLU A 202 2.11 -20.48 12.88
CA GLU A 202 2.92 -19.25 13.00
C GLU A 202 2.05 -18.01 13.24
N LEU A 203 0.91 -17.88 12.55
CA LEU A 203 -0.04 -16.77 12.80
C LEU A 203 -0.54 -16.77 14.25
N ARG A 204 -0.79 -17.95 14.83
CA ARG A 204 -1.21 -18.09 16.24
C ARG A 204 -0.12 -17.70 17.23
N LYS A 205 1.15 -17.89 16.90
CA LYS A 205 2.28 -17.45 17.73
C LYS A 205 2.38 -15.92 17.74
N LEU A 206 2.27 -15.28 16.57
CA LEU A 206 2.24 -13.82 16.44
C LEU A 206 1.07 -13.17 17.21
N CYS A 207 -0.01 -13.91 17.49
CA CYS A 207 -1.10 -13.41 18.32
C CYS A 207 -0.77 -13.36 19.82
N GLN A 208 0.23 -14.14 20.26
CA GLN A 208 0.61 -14.33 21.66
C GLN A 208 1.81 -13.48 22.10
N GLU A 209 2.58 -12.97 21.13
CA GLU A 209 3.63 -11.95 21.33
C GLU A 209 3.05 -10.61 21.79
#